data_AF-A0A950G898-F1
#
_entry.id   AF-A0A950G898-F1
#
_cell.length_a   1.000
_cell.length_b   1.000
_cell.length_c   1.000
_cell.angle_alpha   90.00
_cell.angle_beta   90.00
_cell.angle_gamma   90.00
#
_symmetry.space_group_name_H-M   'P 1'
#
loop_
_entity.id
_entity.type
_entity.pdbx_description
1 polymer ?
#
loop_
_entity_poly.entity_id
_entity_poly.type
_entity_poly.pdbx_seq_one_letter_code
_entity_poly.pdbx_strand_id
1 'polypeptide(L)'
;RQQGKIRFFGFTAIGATPALRQVIDAHSMDTAQVVYNVLNPSAGNTVPEGYPGQDYGELLRHARATDMGVINIGVLAGGALTGTEVRHPLGMPSVAPIGCGSNYAADVRRAQALTRSCRKDTRIALWSWLYVFAISHPSIGTGSGWLLYTGTAGTRRRRHQQRTASAHSSATPYETAK
;
A
#
# COMPACT_ATOMS: atom_id res chain seq x y z
N ARG A 1 -5.28 1.70 -20.02
CA ARG A 1 -5.95 0.37 -20.07
C ARG A 1 -6.69 0.11 -21.38
N GLN A 2 -7.64 0.98 -21.78
CA GLN A 2 -8.44 0.78 -23.01
C GLN A 2 -7.61 0.61 -24.30
N GLN A 3 -6.47 1.32 -24.41
CA GLN A 3 -5.53 1.18 -25.53
C GLN A 3 -4.59 -0.04 -25.42
N GLY A 4 -4.72 -0.89 -24.40
CA GLY A 4 -3.86 -2.07 -24.22
C GLY A 4 -2.41 -1.82 -23.77
N LYS A 5 -1.96 -0.57 -23.66
CA LYS A 5 -0.56 -0.22 -23.32
C LYS A 5 -0.11 -0.59 -21.90
N ILE A 6 -1.05 -0.69 -20.96
CA ILE A 6 -0.78 -1.03 -19.55
C ILE A 6 -1.85 -1.99 -19.02
N ARG A 7 -1.43 -2.97 -18.22
CA ARG A 7 -2.30 -3.94 -17.54
C ARG A 7 -2.72 -3.46 -16.15
N PHE A 8 -1.77 -2.93 -15.39
CA PHE A 8 -1.97 -2.39 -14.04
C PHE A 8 -1.31 -1.01 -13.91
N PHE A 9 -1.80 -0.20 -12.99
CA PHE A 9 -1.21 1.07 -12.60
C PHE A 9 -1.43 1.35 -11.11
N GLY A 10 -0.58 2.21 -10.58
CA GLY A 10 -0.60 2.57 -9.18
C GLY A 10 0.06 3.91 -8.94
N PHE A 11 0.25 4.24 -7.67
CA PHE A 11 0.88 5.47 -7.24
C PHE A 11 1.88 5.22 -6.12
N THR A 12 2.79 6.17 -5.92
CA THR A 12 3.66 6.18 -4.75
C THR A 12 2.95 6.94 -3.64
N ALA A 13 2.67 6.27 -2.53
CA ALA A 13 1.89 6.81 -1.41
C ALA A 13 2.74 7.73 -0.51
N ILE A 14 3.27 8.79 -1.11
CA ILE A 14 4.01 9.87 -0.44
C ILE A 14 3.18 11.14 -0.62
N GLY A 15 2.88 11.84 0.48
CA GLY A 15 2.02 13.02 0.47
C GLY A 15 1.13 13.05 1.71
N ALA A 16 0.13 13.94 1.73
CA ALA A 16 -0.75 14.09 2.89
C ALA A 16 -1.60 12.84 3.13
N THR A 17 -1.50 12.23 4.32
CA THR A 17 -2.20 10.98 4.68
C THR A 17 -3.71 10.98 4.36
N PRO A 18 -4.48 12.06 4.60
CA PRO A 18 -5.89 12.10 4.20
C PRO A 18 -6.12 11.94 2.70
N ALA A 19 -5.28 12.55 1.86
CA ALA A 19 -5.37 12.44 0.42
C ALA A 19 -4.97 11.03 -0.06
N LEU A 20 -3.93 10.44 0.53
CA LEU A 20 -3.53 9.06 0.22
C LEU A 20 -4.67 8.09 0.53
N ARG A 21 -5.33 8.25 1.68
CA ARG A 21 -6.48 7.45 2.07
C ARG A 21 -7.65 7.60 1.10
N GLN A 22 -7.97 8.82 0.67
CA GLN A 22 -9.00 9.06 -0.34
C GLN A 22 -8.71 8.34 -1.66
N VAL A 23 -7.46 8.33 -2.13
CA VAL A 23 -7.08 7.63 -3.37
C VAL A 23 -7.24 6.11 -3.22
N ILE A 24 -6.86 5.55 -2.07
CA ILE A 24 -7.03 4.12 -1.78
C ILE A 24 -8.52 3.76 -1.72
N ASP A 25 -9.28 4.48 -0.90
CA ASP A 25 -10.71 4.24 -0.68
C ASP A 25 -11.55 4.44 -1.97
N ALA A 26 -11.03 5.16 -2.97
CA ALA A 26 -11.67 5.32 -4.28
C ALA A 26 -11.57 4.09 -5.20
N HIS A 27 -10.75 3.07 -4.88
CA HIS A 27 -10.60 1.83 -5.67
C HIS A 27 -10.27 2.03 -7.16
N SER A 28 -9.66 3.16 -7.51
CA SER A 28 -9.42 3.52 -8.91
C SER A 28 -8.09 3.00 -9.46
N MET A 29 -7.19 2.51 -8.59
CA MET A 29 -5.84 2.05 -8.92
C MET A 29 -5.61 0.63 -8.41
N ASP A 30 -4.64 -0.07 -9.00
CA ASP A 30 -4.36 -1.47 -8.67
C ASP A 30 -3.33 -1.62 -7.55
N THR A 31 -2.39 -0.68 -7.46
CA THR A 31 -1.29 -0.75 -6.50
C THR A 31 -0.95 0.58 -5.83
N ALA A 32 -0.39 0.49 -4.63
CA ALA A 32 0.25 1.59 -3.92
C ALA A 32 1.66 1.19 -3.48
N GLN A 33 2.64 2.06 -3.71
CA GLN A 33 3.95 1.92 -3.09
C GLN A 33 3.92 2.63 -1.73
N VAL A 34 4.01 1.89 -0.63
CA VAL A 34 3.80 2.40 0.73
C VAL A 34 5.10 2.36 1.51
N VAL A 35 5.40 3.44 2.23
CA VAL A 35 6.53 3.47 3.17
C VAL A 35 6.15 2.69 4.41
N TYR A 36 6.84 1.58 4.66
CA TYR A 36 6.65 0.79 5.88
C TYR A 36 7.95 0.14 6.32
N ASN A 37 8.45 0.55 7.48
CA ASN A 37 9.67 0.01 8.07
C ASN A 37 9.60 0.13 9.59
N VAL A 38 10.58 -0.43 10.29
CA VAL A 38 10.54 -0.45 11.75
C VAL A 38 10.73 0.93 12.40
N LEU A 39 11.32 1.90 11.70
CA LEU A 39 11.39 3.28 12.19
C LEU A 39 10.05 4.00 11.99
N ASN A 40 9.27 3.65 10.97
CA ASN A 40 7.90 4.15 10.82
C ASN A 40 6.90 3.01 10.56
N PRO A 41 6.31 2.44 11.62
CA PRO A 41 5.32 1.38 11.52
C PRO A 41 3.89 1.90 11.27
N SER A 42 3.67 3.22 11.16
CA SER A 42 2.33 3.83 11.15
C SER A 42 1.44 3.42 9.99
N ALA A 43 2.03 2.95 8.88
CA ALA A 43 1.24 2.44 7.77
C ALA A 43 0.55 1.10 8.10
N GLY A 44 1.10 0.32 9.05
CA GLY A 44 0.55 -0.98 9.46
C GLY A 44 -0.04 -1.00 10.88
N ASN A 45 0.31 -0.04 11.72
CA ASN A 45 -0.09 -0.01 13.13
C ASN A 45 -0.45 1.41 13.55
N THR A 46 -1.33 1.55 14.53
CA THR A 46 -1.48 2.81 15.26
C THR A 46 -0.17 3.17 15.98
N VAL A 47 0.23 4.44 15.91
CA VAL A 47 1.41 4.97 16.61
C VAL A 47 0.99 6.02 17.64
N PRO A 48 1.77 6.25 18.72
CA PRO A 48 1.49 7.32 19.67
C PRO A 48 1.49 8.71 19.04
N GLU A 49 0.77 9.65 19.64
CA GLU A 49 0.84 11.06 19.26
C GLU A 49 2.28 11.59 19.33
N GLY A 50 2.67 12.41 18.35
CA GLY A 50 4.03 12.95 18.28
C GLY A 50 5.10 11.94 17.84
N TYR A 51 4.72 10.79 17.28
CA TYR A 51 5.69 9.82 16.78
C TYR A 51 6.65 10.47 15.75
N PRO A 52 7.98 10.20 15.83
CA PRO A 52 8.97 10.82 14.96
C PRO A 52 8.91 10.22 13.54
N GLY A 53 7.97 10.70 12.74
CA GLY A 53 7.74 10.34 11.36
C GLY A 53 6.34 10.80 10.92
N GLN A 54 6.06 10.69 9.62
CA GLN A 54 4.69 10.91 9.15
C GLN A 54 3.79 9.79 9.67
N ASP A 55 2.66 10.14 10.26
CA ASP A 55 1.62 9.16 10.58
C ASP A 55 0.84 8.80 9.31
N TYR A 56 1.01 7.57 8.83
CA TYR A 56 0.29 7.03 7.69
C TYR A 56 -1.09 6.46 8.06
N GLY A 57 -1.51 6.47 9.33
CA GLY A 57 -2.89 6.16 9.71
C GLY A 57 -3.40 4.82 9.19
N GLU A 58 -2.57 3.78 9.29
CA GLU A 58 -2.89 2.40 8.89
C GLU A 58 -3.25 2.24 7.38
N LEU A 59 -2.57 2.95 6.47
CA LEU A 59 -2.77 2.80 5.00
C LEU A 59 -2.80 1.33 4.54
N LEU A 60 -2.04 0.43 5.16
CA LEU A 60 -2.01 -1.00 4.82
C LEU A 60 -3.34 -1.70 5.13
N ARG A 61 -4.07 -1.27 6.17
CA ARG A 61 -5.42 -1.76 6.47
C ARG A 61 -6.41 -1.30 5.40
N HIS A 62 -6.30 -0.03 4.98
CA HIS A 62 -7.10 0.52 3.88
C HIS A 62 -6.85 -0.22 2.58
N ALA A 63 -5.59 -0.36 2.16
CA ALA A 63 -5.24 -1.06 0.93
C ALA A 63 -5.75 -2.51 0.92
N ARG A 64 -5.70 -3.21 2.06
CA ARG A 64 -6.26 -4.55 2.20
C ARG A 64 -7.78 -4.57 2.06
N ALA A 65 -8.48 -3.62 2.71
CA ALA A 65 -9.93 -3.50 2.61
C ALA A 65 -10.39 -3.24 1.17
N THR A 66 -9.52 -2.62 0.35
CA THR A 66 -9.82 -2.28 -1.03
C THR A 66 -9.30 -3.27 -2.08
N ASP A 67 -8.71 -4.40 -1.67
CA ASP A 67 -7.99 -5.34 -2.54
C ASP A 67 -6.92 -4.65 -3.43
N MET A 68 -6.29 -3.60 -2.90
CA MET A 68 -5.20 -2.89 -3.56
C MET A 68 -3.87 -3.57 -3.24
N GLY A 69 -3.07 -3.87 -4.27
CA GLY A 69 -1.74 -4.44 -4.09
C GLY A 69 -0.77 -3.45 -3.45
N VAL A 70 -0.03 -3.87 -2.43
CA VAL A 70 0.98 -3.03 -1.79
C VAL A 70 2.39 -3.45 -2.21
N ILE A 71 3.19 -2.46 -2.56
CA ILE A 71 4.64 -2.58 -2.76
C ILE A 71 5.31 -1.80 -1.63
N ASN A 72 5.98 -2.49 -0.71
CA ASN A 72 6.69 -1.79 0.37
C ASN A 72 7.95 -1.11 -0.19
N ILE A 73 8.10 0.18 0.12
CA ILE A 73 9.29 0.98 -0.18
C ILE A 73 9.93 1.51 1.10
N GLY A 74 11.24 1.78 1.05
CA GLY A 74 11.94 2.37 2.18
C GLY A 74 12.11 1.42 3.37
N VAL A 75 12.15 0.10 3.13
CA VAL A 75 12.35 -0.94 4.15
C VAL A 75 13.57 -0.66 5.04
N LEU A 76 14.64 -0.10 4.46
CA LEU A 76 15.86 0.26 5.19
C LEU A 76 15.94 1.74 5.61
N ALA A 77 14.83 2.49 5.52
CA ALA A 77 14.76 3.92 5.87
C ALA A 77 15.88 4.75 5.21
N GLY A 78 16.06 4.60 3.90
CA GLY A 78 17.11 5.30 3.15
C GLY A 78 18.55 4.93 3.54
N GLY A 79 18.73 3.79 4.23
CA GLY A 79 20.01 3.33 4.76
C GLY A 79 20.18 3.61 6.26
N ALA A 80 19.28 4.34 6.91
CA ALA A 80 19.43 4.67 8.33
C ALA A 80 19.47 3.43 9.24
N LEU A 81 18.75 2.38 8.84
CA LEU A 81 18.70 1.09 9.55
C LEU A 81 20.01 0.29 9.49
N THR A 82 21.00 0.76 8.72
CA THR A 82 22.41 0.31 8.82
C THR A 82 23.07 0.71 10.13
N GLY A 83 22.52 1.70 10.84
CA GLY A 83 23.12 2.27 12.03
C GLY A 83 24.36 3.13 11.75
N THR A 84 24.65 3.47 10.49
CA THR A 84 25.73 4.38 10.12
C THR A 84 25.23 5.58 9.31
N GLU A 85 25.81 6.74 9.61
CA GLU A 85 25.61 7.94 8.80
C GLU A 85 26.48 7.91 7.53
N VAL A 86 27.52 7.07 7.50
CA VAL A 86 28.41 6.90 6.35
C VAL A 86 27.64 6.32 5.18
N ARG A 87 27.63 7.06 4.08
CA ARG A 87 26.95 6.68 2.84
C ARG A 87 27.91 5.92 1.92
N HIS A 88 27.36 4.97 1.18
CA HIS A 88 28.11 4.32 0.10
C HIS A 88 28.48 5.36 -0.96
N PRO A 89 29.71 5.33 -1.56
CA PRO A 89 30.15 6.32 -2.54
C PRO A 89 29.25 6.47 -3.78
N LEU A 90 28.55 5.39 -4.16
CA LEU A 90 27.58 5.39 -5.26
C LEU A 90 26.16 5.86 -4.85
N GLY A 91 25.91 6.01 -3.55
CA GLY A 91 24.64 6.51 -3.05
C GLY A 91 24.56 8.03 -3.09
N MET A 92 23.35 8.58 -3.07
CA MET A 92 23.20 10.02 -2.90
C MET A 92 23.87 10.48 -1.59
N PRO A 93 24.67 11.57 -1.60
CA PRO A 93 25.38 12.06 -0.41
C PRO A 93 24.43 12.49 0.71
N SER A 94 23.29 13.07 0.33
CA SER A 94 22.24 13.51 1.25
C SER A 94 20.90 12.97 0.76
N VAL A 95 20.10 12.46 1.70
CA VAL A 95 18.73 11.99 1.45
C VAL A 95 17.85 12.50 2.57
N ALA A 96 16.82 13.28 2.20
CA ALA A 96 15.76 13.62 3.13
C ALA A 96 15.00 12.34 3.51
N PRO A 97 14.65 12.13 4.79
CA PRO A 97 13.81 11.01 5.19
C PRO A 97 12.51 10.97 4.39
N ILE A 98 12.15 9.79 3.91
CA ILE A 98 10.86 9.55 3.26
C ILE A 98 9.97 8.89 4.31
N GLY A 99 9.02 9.64 4.85
CA GLY A 99 8.09 9.15 5.87
C GLY A 99 8.71 8.87 7.25
N CYS A 100 10.03 8.80 7.38
CA CYS A 100 10.72 8.63 8.66
C CYS A 100 10.96 9.98 9.35
N GLY A 101 11.80 10.04 10.39
CA GLY A 101 11.92 11.19 11.29
C GLY A 101 12.41 12.49 10.63
N SER A 102 12.81 13.46 11.45
CA SER A 102 13.10 14.82 10.96
C SER A 102 14.32 14.92 10.03
N ASN A 103 15.32 14.06 10.20
CA ASN A 103 16.50 13.99 9.33
C ASN A 103 17.18 12.63 9.41
N TYR A 104 18.07 12.36 8.45
CA TYR A 104 18.76 11.08 8.33
C TYR A 104 19.57 10.70 9.58
N ALA A 105 20.29 11.65 10.18
CA ALA A 105 21.07 11.40 11.40
C ALA A 105 20.18 11.01 12.60
N ALA A 106 19.00 11.63 12.73
CA ALA A 106 18.02 11.26 13.75
C ALA A 106 17.51 9.83 13.54
N ASP A 107 17.23 9.43 12.29
CA ASP A 107 16.83 8.07 11.98
C ASP A 107 17.94 7.05 12.23
N VAL A 108 19.21 7.38 11.96
CA VAL A 108 20.36 6.53 12.31
C VAL A 108 20.46 6.35 13.83
N ARG A 109 20.32 7.42 14.62
CA ARG A 109 20.34 7.31 16.09
C ARG A 109 19.22 6.41 16.61
N ARG A 110 18.01 6.51 16.04
CA ARG A 110 16.87 5.65 16.38
C ARG A 110 17.14 4.20 15.98
N ALA A 111 17.70 3.95 14.81
CA ALA A 111 18.09 2.61 14.37
C ALA A 111 19.14 1.97 15.30
N GLN A 112 20.12 2.74 15.76
CA GLN A 112 21.11 2.28 16.73
C GLN A 112 20.46 1.94 18.08
N ALA A 113 19.54 2.77 18.57
CA ALA A 113 18.82 2.50 19.82
C ALA A 113 17.97 1.22 19.74
N LEU A 114 17.27 1.03 18.63
CA LEU A 114 16.50 -0.19 18.36
C LEU A 114 17.42 -1.42 18.33
N THR A 115 18.54 -1.35 17.61
CA THR A 115 19.51 -2.44 17.49
C THR A 115 20.09 -2.85 18.85
N ARG A 116 20.42 -1.88 19.72
CA ARG A 116 20.91 -2.17 21.08
C ARG A 116 19.87 -2.91 21.91
N SER A 117 18.59 -2.63 21.70
CA SER A 117 17.49 -3.27 22.41
C SER A 117 17.21 -4.69 21.89
N CYS A 118 17.24 -4.90 20.57
CA CYS A 118 16.96 -6.20 19.95
C CYS A 118 18.10 -7.23 20.09
N ARG A 119 19.36 -6.79 20.17
CA ARG A 119 20.54 -7.70 20.26
C ARG A 119 20.53 -8.62 21.48
N LYS A 120 19.69 -8.36 22.49
CA LYS A 120 19.60 -9.20 23.69
C LYS A 120 18.85 -10.51 23.47
N ASP A 121 18.01 -10.62 22.42
CA ASP A 121 17.05 -11.73 22.28
C ASP A 121 17.02 -12.46 20.93
N THR A 122 17.74 -12.02 19.89
CA THR A 122 17.57 -12.59 18.53
C THR A 122 18.78 -13.38 18.02
N ARG A 123 18.55 -14.66 17.65
CA ARG A 123 19.49 -15.50 16.87
C ARG A 123 19.56 -15.15 15.37
N ILE A 124 18.75 -14.18 14.92
CA ILE A 124 18.62 -13.77 13.52
C ILE A 124 19.41 -12.47 13.30
N ALA A 125 20.11 -12.36 12.17
CA ALA A 125 20.80 -11.13 11.79
C ALA A 125 19.81 -9.96 11.67
N LEU A 126 20.20 -8.77 12.18
CA LEU A 126 19.36 -7.55 12.20
C LEU A 126 18.68 -7.28 10.85
N TRP A 127 19.43 -7.42 9.75
CA TRP A 127 18.94 -7.21 8.40
C TRP A 127 17.77 -8.13 8.04
N SER A 128 17.90 -9.42 8.32
CA SER A 128 16.83 -10.39 8.07
C SER A 128 15.58 -10.03 8.87
N TRP A 129 15.74 -9.58 10.11
CA TRP A 129 14.60 -9.12 10.92
C TRP A 129 13.89 -7.90 10.33
N LEU A 130 14.61 -6.92 9.78
CA LEU A 130 14.00 -5.74 9.14
C LEU A 130 13.12 -6.11 7.93
N TYR A 131 13.61 -7.02 7.09
CA TYR A 131 12.82 -7.53 5.96
C TYR A 131 11.64 -8.38 6.44
N VAL A 132 11.86 -9.26 7.43
CA VAL A 132 10.78 -10.07 8.04
C VAL A 132 9.68 -9.17 8.60
N PHE A 133 10.02 -8.13 9.37
CA PHE A 133 9.05 -7.15 9.87
C PHE A 133 8.17 -6.57 8.75
N ALA A 134 8.78 -6.20 7.62
CA ALA A 134 8.07 -5.69 6.46
C ALA A 134 7.14 -6.74 5.82
N ILE A 135 7.65 -7.93 5.50
CA ILE A 135 6.87 -8.95 4.76
C ILE A 135 5.89 -9.72 5.64
N SER A 136 6.04 -9.69 6.96
CA SER A 136 5.11 -10.33 7.89
C SER A 136 3.79 -9.58 8.02
N HIS A 137 3.68 -8.35 7.51
CA HIS A 137 2.41 -7.65 7.52
C HIS A 137 1.45 -8.28 6.48
N PRO A 138 0.21 -8.67 6.84
CA PRO A 138 -0.70 -9.38 5.94
C PRO A 138 -1.14 -8.59 4.70
N SER A 139 -0.90 -7.28 4.68
CA SER A 139 -1.14 -6.41 3.53
C SER A 139 0.05 -6.32 2.56
N ILE A 140 1.22 -6.80 2.95
CA ILE A 140 2.46 -6.78 2.15
C ILE A 140 2.65 -8.18 1.54
N GLY A 141 2.26 -8.34 0.27
CA GLY A 141 2.46 -9.57 -0.49
C GLY A 141 1.34 -10.62 -0.31
N THR A 142 0.80 -11.05 -1.45
CA THR A 142 -0.38 -11.93 -1.67
C THR A 142 -1.69 -11.41 -1.08
N GLY A 143 -2.46 -10.73 -1.95
CA GLY A 143 -3.91 -10.61 -1.79
C GLY A 143 -4.49 -11.97 -1.46
N SER A 144 -5.00 -12.09 -0.24
CA SER A 144 -5.68 -13.28 0.25
C SER A 144 -7.04 -13.33 -0.45
N GLY A 145 -7.07 -13.87 -1.67
CA GLY A 145 -8.28 -13.99 -2.50
C GLY A 145 -8.16 -14.87 -3.75
N TRP A 146 -6.95 -15.28 -4.16
CA TRP A 146 -6.74 -16.13 -5.34
C TRP A 146 -6.41 -17.61 -5.04
N LEU A 147 -6.76 -18.12 -3.86
CA LEU A 147 -6.75 -19.56 -3.59
C LEU A 147 -8.18 -20.10 -3.55
N LEU A 148 -8.80 -20.18 -4.74
CA LEU A 148 -9.79 -21.18 -5.18
C LEU A 148 -10.13 -20.85 -6.64
N TYR A 149 -9.16 -21.01 -7.54
CA TYR A 149 -9.45 -21.19 -8.96
C TYR A 149 -9.49 -22.70 -9.23
N THR A 150 -10.53 -23.37 -8.71
CA THR A 150 -10.95 -24.64 -9.28
C THR A 150 -11.54 -24.34 -10.65
N GLY A 151 -11.05 -25.03 -11.68
CA GLY A 151 -11.49 -24.81 -13.05
C GLY A 151 -13.01 -24.89 -13.20
N THR A 152 -13.54 -23.95 -13.97
CA THR A 152 -14.45 -24.21 -15.10
C THR A 152 -14.68 -22.88 -15.82
N ALA A 153 -14.52 -22.92 -17.13
CA ALA A 153 -14.81 -21.81 -18.02
C ALA A 153 -16.27 -21.36 -17.88
N GLY A 154 -16.51 -20.04 -17.81
CA GLY A 154 -17.88 -19.52 -17.69
C GLY A 154 -17.98 -18.00 -17.56
N THR A 155 -17.93 -17.31 -18.70
CA THR A 155 -18.75 -16.11 -19.02
C THR A 155 -19.01 -15.06 -17.91
N ARG A 156 -18.10 -14.08 -17.77
CA ARG A 156 -18.45 -12.77 -17.17
C ARG A 156 -19.28 -11.94 -18.15
N ARG A 157 -20.62 -12.01 -18.03
CA ARG A 157 -21.56 -11.09 -18.69
C ARG A 157 -21.47 -9.70 -18.07
N ARG A 158 -21.35 -8.69 -18.96
CA ARG A 158 -21.45 -7.25 -18.70
C ARG A 158 -22.68 -6.89 -17.86
N ARG A 159 -22.50 -6.24 -16.70
CA ARG A 159 -23.52 -5.38 -16.09
C ARG A 159 -23.12 -3.92 -16.32
N HIS A 160 -23.53 -3.38 -17.46
CA HIS A 160 -23.68 -1.94 -17.66
C HIS A 160 -24.64 -1.67 -18.83
N GLN A 161 -25.87 -2.20 -18.75
CA GLN A 161 -26.95 -1.83 -19.66
C GLN A 161 -28.33 -2.25 -19.11
N GLN A 162 -28.66 -1.80 -17.90
CA GLN A 162 -30.03 -1.91 -17.37
C GLN A 162 -30.29 -0.70 -16.47
N ARG A 163 -30.37 0.48 -17.10
CA ARG A 163 -30.93 1.67 -16.47
C ARG A 163 -31.62 2.64 -17.44
N THR A 164 -32.02 2.15 -18.61
CA THR A 164 -32.77 2.94 -19.62
C THR A 164 -33.94 2.18 -20.26
N ALA A 165 -34.43 1.09 -19.64
CA ALA A 165 -35.54 0.29 -20.18
C ALA A 165 -36.68 0.09 -19.16
N SER A 166 -36.99 1.12 -18.38
CA SER A 166 -38.14 1.14 -17.45
C SER A 166 -39.02 2.37 -17.65
N ALA A 167 -39.17 2.79 -18.90
CA ALA A 167 -40.25 3.67 -19.35
C ALA A 167 -40.64 3.18 -20.75
N HIS A 168 -41.95 3.01 -20.99
CA HIS A 168 -42.60 2.42 -22.18
C HIS A 168 -43.00 0.94 -22.03
N SER A 169 -43.96 0.70 -21.14
CA SER A 169 -44.95 -0.37 -21.34
C SER A 169 -46.27 0.05 -20.70
N SER A 170 -47.14 0.66 -21.50
CA SER A 170 -48.58 0.69 -21.28
C SER A 170 -49.24 0.89 -22.66
N ALA A 171 -49.43 -0.22 -23.38
CA ALA A 171 -50.25 -0.26 -24.58
C ALA A 171 -51.72 -0.47 -24.19
N THR A 172 -52.63 0.28 -24.79
CA THR A 172 -54.06 -0.04 -24.92
C THR A 172 -54.37 -0.24 -26.40
N PRO A 173 -55.23 -1.20 -26.80
CA PRO A 173 -55.51 -1.49 -28.20
C PRO A 173 -56.85 -0.89 -28.67
N TYR A 174 -56.88 -0.33 -29.88
CA TYR A 174 -58.07 -0.14 -30.72
C TYR A 174 -57.57 -0.21 -32.18
N GLU A 175 -57.72 -1.34 -32.87
CA GLU A 175 -58.89 -1.77 -33.67
C GLU A 175 -59.04 -0.99 -34.98
N THR A 176 -58.66 -1.67 -36.07
CA THR A 176 -58.83 -1.30 -37.48
C THR A 176 -60.29 -1.31 -37.91
N ALA A 177 -60.76 -0.23 -38.54
CA ALA A 177 -61.87 -0.29 -39.49
C ALA A 177 -61.79 0.87 -40.52
N LYS A 178 -61.61 0.47 -41.78
CA LYS A 178 -61.93 1.14 -43.07
C LYS A 178 -61.40 2.54 -43.35
#